data_AF-A0A2X0L8A1-F1
#
_entry.id   AF-A0A2X0L8A1-F1
#
_cell.length_a   1.000
_cell.length_b   1.000
_cell.length_c   1.000
_cell.angle_alpha   90.00
_cell.angle_beta   90.00
_cell.angle_gamma   90.00
#
_symmetry.space_group_name_H-M   'P 1'
#
loop_
_entity.id
_entity.type
_entity.pdbx_description
1 polymer ?
#
loop_
_entity_poly.entity_id
_entity_poly.type
_entity_poly.pdbx_seq_one_letter_code
_entity_poly.pdbx_strand_id
1 'polypeptide(L)'
;MSIADKDIPATALFDAIAEGLKGMSDKEKKENIKKVNGIFEMRVKKGSKEGIYTIDLKKEGTVYQGSAKPKADVTISLDNDTFQQLADGKLNGQKAFMSGKLKVKGNIMLATKLDTVLKSAQAKL
;
A
#
# COMPACT_ATOMS: atom_id res chain seq x y z
N MET A 1 -9.19 15.01 -4.46
CA MET A 1 -10.02 14.15 -5.34
C MET A 1 -9.69 12.72 -5.00
N SER A 2 -10.71 11.90 -4.78
CA SER A 2 -10.55 10.48 -4.44
C SER A 2 -10.02 9.69 -5.64
N ILE A 3 -9.14 8.73 -5.39
CA ILE A 3 -8.63 7.74 -6.35
C ILE A 3 -9.28 6.35 -6.13
N ALA A 4 -10.22 6.23 -5.19
CA ALA A 4 -10.88 4.99 -4.87
C ALA A 4 -11.80 4.50 -6.01
N ASP A 5 -11.82 3.19 -6.22
CA ASP A 5 -12.78 2.50 -7.04
C ASP A 5 -13.98 2.10 -6.17
N LYS A 6 -15.16 2.66 -6.46
CA LYS A 6 -16.40 2.39 -5.70
C LYS A 6 -16.83 0.92 -5.76
N ASP A 7 -16.42 0.21 -6.80
CA ASP A 7 -16.71 -1.21 -6.92
C ASP A 7 -15.83 -2.06 -6.00
N ILE A 8 -14.69 -1.55 -5.56
CA ILE A 8 -13.71 -2.21 -4.68
C ILE A 8 -13.53 -1.34 -3.42
N PRO A 9 -14.43 -1.41 -2.43
CA PRO A 9 -14.51 -0.44 -1.33
C PRO A 9 -13.21 -0.23 -0.54
N ALA A 10 -12.41 -1.29 -0.35
CA ALA A 10 -11.13 -1.19 0.35
C ALA A 10 -10.11 -0.29 -0.36
N THR A 11 -10.32 0.07 -1.63
CA THR A 11 -9.46 1.03 -2.33
C THR A 11 -9.57 2.46 -1.78
N ALA A 12 -10.61 2.77 -0.98
CA ALA A 12 -10.68 4.02 -0.20
C ALA A 12 -9.51 4.18 0.78
N LEU A 13 -8.87 3.08 1.18
CA LEU A 13 -7.65 3.12 1.98
C LEU A 13 -6.49 3.81 1.26
N PHE A 14 -6.46 3.80 -0.07
CA PHE A 14 -5.43 4.54 -0.83
C PHE A 14 -5.60 6.06 -0.73
N ASP A 15 -6.83 6.56 -0.57
CA ASP A 15 -7.07 7.96 -0.28
C ASP A 15 -6.51 8.32 1.10
N ALA A 16 -6.80 7.51 2.12
CA ALA A 16 -6.28 7.71 3.47
C ALA A 16 -4.74 7.68 3.52
N ILE A 17 -4.11 6.74 2.80
CA ILE A 17 -2.64 6.68 2.69
C ILE A 17 -2.11 7.93 1.96
N ALA A 18 -2.76 8.35 0.87
CA ALA A 18 -2.37 9.54 0.13
C ALA A 18 -2.46 10.81 1.00
N GLU A 19 -3.52 10.95 1.79
CA GLU A 19 -3.72 12.04 2.73
C GLU A 19 -2.67 12.00 3.85
N GLY A 20 -2.42 10.83 4.43
CA GLY A 20 -1.37 10.64 5.43
C GLY A 20 0.01 11.05 4.92
N LEU A 21 0.37 10.67 3.69
CA LEU A 21 1.65 11.06 3.07
C LEU A 21 1.72 12.55 2.73
N LYS A 22 0.59 13.19 2.38
CA LYS A 22 0.51 14.63 2.14
C LYS A 22 0.58 15.45 3.42
N GLY A 23 0.06 14.93 4.53
CA GLY A 23 0.08 15.57 5.84
C GLY A 23 1.43 15.50 6.56
N MET A 24 2.35 14.65 6.09
CA MET A 24 3.71 14.56 6.64
C MET A 24 4.53 15.80 6.31
N SER A 25 5.41 16.20 7.24
CA SER A 25 6.45 17.19 6.95
C SER A 25 7.42 16.67 5.89
N ASP A 26 8.10 17.59 5.19
CA ASP A 26 9.16 17.24 4.24
C ASP A 26 10.25 16.35 4.85
N LYS A 27 10.54 16.55 6.13
CA LYS A 27 11.53 15.75 6.88
C LYS A 27 11.05 14.31 7.04
N GLU A 28 9.84 14.11 7.58
CA GLU A 28 9.25 12.77 7.76
C GLU A 28 9.10 12.05 6.43
N LYS A 29 8.68 12.76 5.39
CA LYS A 29 8.54 12.21 4.04
C LYS A 29 9.89 11.74 3.49
N LYS A 30 10.94 12.55 3.61
CA LYS A 30 12.31 12.16 3.22
C LYS A 30 12.84 10.99 4.04
N GLU A 31 12.55 10.93 5.33
CA GLU A 31 12.94 9.80 6.20
C GLU A 31 12.24 8.50 5.79
N ASN A 32 10.94 8.55 5.50
CA ASN A 32 10.18 7.39 5.01
C ASN A 32 10.69 6.92 3.65
N ILE A 33 10.97 7.83 2.72
CA ILE A 33 11.57 7.50 1.42
C ILE A 33 12.92 6.82 1.59
N LYS A 34 13.80 7.33 2.48
CA LYS A 34 15.10 6.70 2.77
C LYS A 34 14.97 5.32 3.43
N LYS A 35 14.03 5.19 4.37
CA LYS A 35 13.81 3.96 5.13
C LYS A 35 13.27 2.84 4.24
N VAL A 36 12.29 3.17 3.40
CA VAL A 36 11.59 2.21 2.54
C VAL A 36 12.34 2.01 1.23
N ASN A 37 12.58 3.08 0.47
CA ASN A 37 13.29 3.07 -0.81
C ASN A 37 12.71 2.05 -1.81
N GLY A 38 11.38 2.10 -2.02
CA GLY A 38 10.67 1.14 -2.86
C GLY A 38 9.42 1.70 -3.53
N ILE A 39 9.13 1.19 -4.73
CA ILE A 39 7.87 1.40 -5.46
C ILE A 39 7.02 0.13 -5.35
N PHE A 40 5.80 0.27 -4.84
CA PHE A 40 4.90 -0.86 -4.55
C PHE A 40 3.66 -0.78 -5.42
N GLU A 41 3.44 -1.77 -6.28
CA GLU A 41 2.19 -1.94 -7.00
C GLU A 41 1.25 -2.83 -6.17
N MET A 42 0.12 -2.28 -5.76
CA MET A 42 -0.94 -2.96 -5.02
C MET A 42 -2.04 -3.38 -6.01
N ARG A 43 -2.40 -4.66 -6.00
CA ARG A 43 -3.50 -5.22 -6.80
C ARG A 43 -4.56 -5.76 -5.86
N VAL A 44 -5.70 -5.07 -5.80
CA VAL A 44 -6.82 -5.40 -4.91
C VAL A 44 -7.96 -5.96 -5.74
N LYS A 45 -8.37 -7.20 -5.43
CA LYS A 45 -9.44 -7.89 -6.17
C LYS A 45 -10.76 -7.90 -5.42
N LYS A 46 -11.86 -7.79 -6.15
CA LYS A 46 -13.22 -8.09 -5.65
C LYS A 46 -14.04 -8.75 -6.76
N GLY A 47 -14.34 -10.03 -6.61
CA GLY A 47 -14.97 -10.81 -7.67
C GLY A 47 -14.10 -10.82 -8.94
N SER A 48 -14.67 -10.42 -10.07
CA SER A 48 -13.96 -10.31 -11.37
C SER A 48 -13.22 -8.99 -11.57
N LYS A 49 -13.35 -8.02 -10.65
CA LYS A 49 -12.71 -6.70 -10.75
C LYS A 49 -11.35 -6.68 -10.05
N GLU A 50 -10.40 -5.93 -10.61
CA GLU A 50 -9.07 -5.70 -10.03
C GLU A 50 -8.74 -4.20 -10.10
N GLY A 51 -8.48 -3.61 -8.93
CA GLY A 51 -7.96 -2.26 -8.81
C GLY A 51 -6.44 -2.30 -8.67
N ILE A 52 -5.74 -1.50 -9.48
CA ILE A 52 -4.27 -1.38 -9.43
C ILE A 52 -3.91 0.01 -8.93
N TYR A 53 -3.04 0.06 -7.93
CA TYR A 53 -2.59 1.27 -7.26
C TYR A 53 -1.09 1.21 -7.04
N THR A 54 -0.44 2.35 -6.97
CA THR A 54 0.99 2.42 -6.67
C THR A 54 1.25 3.32 -5.47
N ILE A 55 2.09 2.83 -4.56
CA ILE A 55 2.67 3.60 -3.46
C ILE A 55 4.15 3.80 -3.80
N ASP A 56 4.55 5.03 -4.13
CA ASP A 56 5.94 5.40 -4.41
C ASP A 56 6.57 6.00 -3.15
N LEU A 57 7.35 5.17 -2.43
CA LEU A 57 8.20 5.59 -1.31
C LEU A 57 9.68 5.51 -1.70
N LYS A 58 10.00 5.81 -2.97
CA LYS A 58 11.35 5.81 -3.54
C LYS A 58 11.72 7.16 -4.11
N LYS A 59 10.81 7.82 -4.81
CA LYS A 59 11.03 9.12 -5.44
C LYS A 59 10.25 10.21 -4.73
N GLU A 60 8.92 10.09 -4.75
CA GLU A 60 8.05 11.24 -4.48
C GLU A 60 7.27 11.13 -3.17
N GLY A 61 7.18 9.95 -2.55
CA GLY A 61 6.34 9.75 -1.37
C GLY A 61 4.86 9.97 -1.68
N THR A 62 4.36 9.36 -2.75
CA THR A 62 3.00 9.57 -3.28
C THR A 62 2.24 8.26 -3.42
N VAL A 63 0.91 8.36 -3.55
CA VAL A 63 0.03 7.26 -3.94
C VAL A 63 -0.76 7.70 -5.15
N TYR A 64 -0.91 6.81 -6.12
CA TYR A 64 -1.72 7.06 -7.31
C TYR A 64 -2.39 5.79 -7.83
N GLN A 65 -3.48 5.96 -8.59
CA GLN A 65 -4.15 4.87 -9.27
C GLN A 65 -3.40 4.47 -10.55
N GLY A 66 -3.28 3.17 -10.78
CA GLY A 66 -2.64 2.57 -11.94
C GLY A 66 -1.31 1.88 -11.63
N SER A 67 -0.77 1.23 -12.66
CA SER A 67 0.47 0.48 -12.58
C SER A 67 1.68 1.35 -12.29
N ALA A 68 2.69 0.75 -11.68
CA ALA A 68 3.91 1.44 -11.29
C ALA A 68 4.68 2.00 -12.51
N LYS A 69 5.09 3.27 -12.42
CA LYS A 69 5.90 3.97 -13.44
C LYS A 69 6.99 4.78 -12.71
N PRO A 70 8.26 4.33 -12.69
CA PRO A 70 8.82 3.14 -13.34
C PRO A 70 8.34 1.82 -12.70
N LYS A 71 8.80 0.69 -13.24
CA LYS A 71 8.46 -0.66 -12.76
C LYS A 71 8.55 -0.77 -11.23
N ALA A 72 7.56 -1.44 -10.63
CA ALA A 72 7.53 -1.69 -9.20
C ALA A 72 8.71 -2.55 -8.74
N ASP A 73 9.25 -2.24 -7.57
CA ASP A 73 10.20 -3.10 -6.84
C ASP A 73 9.47 -4.28 -6.19
N VAL A 74 8.19 -4.09 -5.85
CA VAL A 74 7.30 -5.09 -5.25
C VAL A 74 5.90 -4.99 -5.84
N THR A 75 5.32 -6.14 -6.21
CA THR A 75 3.89 -6.25 -6.49
C THR A 75 3.23 -7.04 -5.36
N ILE A 76 2.22 -6.46 -4.72
CA ILE A 76 1.42 -7.09 -3.66
C ILE A 76 0.02 -7.33 -4.23
N SER A 77 -0.47 -8.56 -4.13
CA SER A 77 -1.81 -8.93 -4.60
C SER A 77 -2.61 -9.57 -3.49
N LEU A 78 -3.84 -9.09 -3.29
CA LEU A 78 -4.75 -9.52 -2.23
C LEU A 78 -6.20 -9.21 -2.62
N ASP A 79 -7.16 -9.79 -1.91
CA ASP A 79 -8.57 -9.42 -2.07
C ASP A 79 -8.94 -8.20 -1.22
N ASN A 80 -10.10 -7.63 -1.54
CA ASN A 80 -10.71 -6.48 -0.87
C ASN A 80 -10.78 -6.68 0.65
N ASP A 81 -11.24 -7.85 1.09
CA ASP A 81 -11.51 -8.12 2.50
C ASP A 81 -10.22 -8.31 3.29
N THR A 82 -9.22 -8.94 2.69
CA THR A 82 -7.86 -9.04 3.22
C THR A 82 -7.24 -7.66 3.35
N PHE A 83 -7.42 -6.79 2.35
CA PHE A 83 -6.89 -5.42 2.42
C PHE A 83 -7.52 -4.63 3.56
N GLN A 84 -8.84 -4.73 3.71
CA GLN A 84 -9.56 -4.12 4.84
C GLN A 84 -9.10 -4.68 6.19
N GLN A 85 -8.96 -6.00 6.33
CA GLN A 85 -8.50 -6.62 7.59
C GLN A 85 -7.07 -6.23 7.96
N LEU A 86 -6.20 -6.05 6.97
CA LEU A 86 -4.84 -5.54 7.19
C LEU A 86 -4.87 -4.10 7.70
N ALA A 87 -5.70 -3.24 7.09
CA ALA A 87 -5.86 -1.87 7.54
C ALA A 87 -6.49 -1.80 8.94
N ASP A 88 -7.49 -2.62 9.25
CA ASP A 88 -8.11 -2.67 10.59
C ASP A 88 -7.19 -3.29 11.67
N GLY A 89 -6.01 -3.81 11.31
CA GLY A 89 -5.13 -4.54 12.21
C GLY A 89 -5.64 -5.92 12.64
N LYS A 90 -6.80 -6.36 12.13
CA LYS A 90 -7.40 -7.68 12.39
C LYS A 90 -6.58 -8.82 11.78
N LEU A 91 -5.85 -8.53 10.71
CA LEU A 91 -4.88 -9.42 10.08
C LEU A 91 -3.54 -8.70 9.99
N ASN A 92 -2.43 -9.42 10.12
CA ASN A 92 -1.11 -8.87 9.87
C ASN A 92 -0.53 -9.39 8.54
N GLY A 93 0.37 -8.62 7.93
CA GLY A 93 0.93 -8.93 6.61
C GLY A 93 1.61 -10.30 6.54
N GLN A 94 2.29 -10.71 7.60
CA GLN A 94 2.97 -12.02 7.65
C GLN A 94 1.98 -13.19 7.64
N LYS A 95 0.93 -13.13 8.46
CA LYS A 95 -0.15 -14.15 8.47
C LYS A 95 -0.91 -14.16 7.16
N ALA A 96 -1.18 -13.00 6.57
CA ALA A 96 -1.83 -12.91 5.26
C ALA A 96 -0.99 -13.57 4.16
N PHE A 97 0.33 -13.36 4.19
CA PHE A 97 1.27 -13.99 3.26
C PHE A 97 1.35 -15.51 3.45
N MET A 98 1.57 -15.97 4.68
CA MET A 98 1.67 -17.40 5.00
C MET A 98 0.39 -18.19 4.69
N SER A 99 -0.78 -17.56 4.80
CA SER A 99 -2.07 -18.17 4.45
C SER A 99 -2.45 -18.05 2.97
N GLY A 100 -1.62 -17.41 2.14
CA GLY A 100 -1.87 -17.23 0.71
C GLY A 100 -2.89 -16.15 0.35
N LYS A 101 -3.47 -15.45 1.35
CA LYS A 101 -4.41 -14.33 1.17
C LYS A 101 -3.73 -13.08 0.61
N LEU A 102 -2.44 -12.93 0.88
CA LEU A 102 -1.57 -11.90 0.31
C LEU A 102 -0.43 -12.58 -0.46
N LYS A 103 -0.20 -12.15 -1.69
CA LYS A 103 0.93 -12.61 -2.51
C LYS A 103 1.90 -11.46 -2.72
N VAL A 104 3.19 -11.76 -2.62
CA VAL A 104 4.27 -10.79 -2.88
C VAL A 104 5.10 -11.31 -4.05
N LYS A 105 5.36 -10.45 -5.02
CA LYS A 105 6.37 -10.65 -6.06
C LYS A 105 7.40 -9.52 -5.98
N GLY A 106 8.67 -9.82 -6.19
CA GLY A 106 9.76 -8.85 -6.07
C GLY A 106 10.45 -8.89 -4.71
N ASN A 107 10.91 -7.75 -4.20
CA ASN A 107 11.71 -7.70 -2.98
C ASN A 107 10.86 -7.77 -1.71
N ILE A 108 10.80 -8.95 -1.08
CA ILE A 108 10.01 -9.20 0.14
C ILE A 108 10.45 -8.30 1.32
N MET A 109 11.74 -7.96 1.43
CA MET A 109 12.23 -7.07 2.50
C MET A 109 11.67 -5.65 2.37
N LEU A 110 11.41 -5.19 1.14
CA LEU A 110 10.73 -3.91 0.94
C LEU A 110 9.26 -3.99 1.38
N ALA A 111 8.58 -5.13 1.18
CA ALA A 111 7.20 -5.32 1.60
C ALA A 111 7.04 -5.24 3.13
N THR A 112 7.99 -5.77 3.90
CA THR A 112 7.97 -5.67 5.38
C THR A 112 8.24 -4.24 5.87
N LYS A 113 9.11 -3.49 5.17
CA LYS A 113 9.32 -2.05 5.43
C LYS A 113 8.06 -1.23 5.15
N LEU A 114 7.34 -1.54 4.08
CA LEU A 114 6.06 -0.89 3.76
C LEU A 114 5.04 -1.11 4.90
N ASP A 115 4.85 -2.35 5.35
CA ASP A 115 3.93 -2.68 6.46
C ASP A 115 4.23 -1.86 7.72
N THR A 116 5.52 -1.70 8.04
CA THR A 116 5.97 -0.88 9.18
C THR A 116 5.58 0.59 8.99
N VAL A 117 5.80 1.16 7.81
CA VAL A 117 5.49 2.58 7.53
C VAL A 117 3.98 2.83 7.51
N LEU A 118 3.19 1.93 6.92
CA LEU A 118 1.73 2.08 6.88
C LEU A 118 1.11 2.03 8.28
N LYS A 119 1.58 1.14 9.15
CA LYS A 119 1.16 1.11 10.57
C LYS A 119 1.53 2.39 11.32
N SER A 120 2.73 2.93 11.09
CA SER A 120 3.14 4.19 11.71
C SER A 120 2.36 5.39 11.18
N ALA A 121 1.93 5.38 9.92
CA ALA A 121 1.08 6.41 9.34
C ALA A 121 -0.34 6.35 9.90
N GLN A 122 -0.89 5.15 10.07
CA GLN A 122 -2.22 4.94 10.67
C GLN A 122 -2.29 5.37 12.14
N ALA A 123 -1.25 5.12 12.94
CA ALA A 123 -1.22 5.51 14.35
C ALA A 123 -1.21 7.03 14.59
N LYS A 124 -1.08 7.84 13.53
CA LYS A 124 -1.11 9.31 13.58
C LYS A 124 -2.44 9.91 13.11
N LEU A 125 -3.41 9.07 12.71
CA LEU A 125 -4.80 9.43 12.42
C LEU A 125 -5.66 9.19 13.66
#